data_AF-A0A3S2PT63-F1
#
_entry.id   AF-A0A3S2PT63-F1
#
_cell.length_a   1.000
_cell.length_b   1.000
_cell.length_c   1.000
_cell.angle_alpha   90.00
_cell.angle_beta   90.00
_cell.angle_gamma   90.00
#
_symmetry.space_group_name_H-M   'P 1'
#
loop_
_entity.id
_entity.type
_entity.pdbx_description
1 polymer ?
#
loop_
_entity_poly.entity_id
_entity_poly.type
_entity_poly.pdbx_seq_one_letter_code
_entity_poly.pdbx_strand_id
1 'polypeptide(L)'
;MQMIVNPVNIRNRSALSLNPWKIFHLIFLCISCICSSDAFPIPPGCHFSTFLFRKHLGATAGVLEEAQEKLAAVVEGQENWVTQQFKRGLLSCADPLPTSTALPVVLLPSKLKGCTQLARSAALLWAAAKLYSEPLLLEGNAPLEHTQQSEVFAASRIPGRNQDEIKVYPDSLHAVITCAGGVFPLDILWRPSAGGPVSAKSFTEIYTQLAQVMDQPRAGKHNDPSVVCSLSALERKSWAAVREEILEQGGEALASLELMESAVLALCLEDCDTPSELADVLNAVRLGGGGGRSFLRYYDKVLNLVVFKDSTAGMVFEHSAVDGMVASL
;
A
#
# COMPACT_ATOMS: atom_id res chain seq x y z
N MET A 1 7.95 -9.01 -6.84
CA MET A 1 8.84 -9.70 -7.81
C MET A 1 10.17 -8.95 -7.83
N GLN A 2 11.09 -9.27 -6.93
CA GLN A 2 12.48 -8.82 -7.00
C GLN A 2 13.34 -10.06 -7.28
N MET A 3 14.19 -9.99 -8.32
CA MET A 3 15.12 -11.06 -8.66
C MET A 3 16.49 -10.82 -8.02
N ILE A 4 17.06 -11.92 -7.53
CA ILE A 4 18.34 -12.05 -6.83
C ILE A 4 19.50 -11.50 -7.67
N VAL A 5 20.37 -10.70 -7.05
CA VAL A 5 21.67 -10.31 -7.63
C VAL A 5 22.66 -11.46 -7.46
N ASN A 6 23.28 -11.93 -8.55
CA ASN A 6 24.29 -12.99 -8.52
C ASN A 6 25.65 -12.45 -8.02
N PRO A 7 26.41 -13.23 -7.23
CA PRO A 7 27.63 -12.75 -6.59
C PRO A 7 28.82 -12.79 -7.56
N VAL A 8 29.47 -11.65 -7.79
CA VAL A 8 30.83 -11.63 -8.35
C VAL A 8 31.72 -10.73 -7.48
N ASN A 9 32.63 -11.42 -6.79
CA ASN A 9 33.90 -11.01 -6.20
C ASN A 9 34.11 -9.52 -5.85
N ILE A 10 34.03 -9.25 -4.55
CA ILE A 10 34.29 -7.98 -3.88
C ILE A 10 35.81 -7.69 -3.91
N ARG A 11 36.24 -6.67 -4.66
CA ARG A 11 37.49 -5.91 -4.43
C ARG A 11 37.54 -4.62 -5.25
N ASN A 12 36.68 -3.65 -4.90
CA ASN A 12 37.00 -2.21 -4.89
C ASN A 12 35.76 -1.39 -4.52
N ARG A 13 35.90 -0.52 -3.52
CA ARG A 13 34.88 0.44 -3.09
C ARG A 13 34.90 1.65 -4.03
N SER A 14 34.07 1.64 -5.07
CA SER A 14 33.57 2.83 -5.77
C SER A 14 32.55 2.36 -6.81
N ALA A 15 31.34 2.93 -6.75
CA ALA A 15 30.16 2.63 -7.58
C ALA A 15 29.53 1.23 -7.37
N LEU A 16 28.68 1.11 -6.34
CA LEU A 16 27.65 0.08 -6.31
C LEU A 16 26.55 0.50 -7.30
N SER A 17 26.71 0.20 -8.60
CA SER A 17 25.57 0.24 -9.51
C SER A 17 24.72 -0.98 -9.25
N LEU A 18 23.48 -0.79 -8.76
CA LEU A 18 22.46 -1.83 -8.87
C LEU A 18 22.39 -2.26 -10.34
N ASN A 19 22.40 -3.57 -10.59
CA ASN A 19 22.47 -4.12 -11.95
C ASN A 19 21.33 -3.52 -12.81
N PRO A 20 21.62 -2.93 -13.99
CA PRO A 20 20.57 -2.40 -14.84
C PRO A 20 19.61 -3.52 -15.25
N TRP A 21 18.31 -3.24 -15.20
CA TRP A 21 17.26 -4.21 -15.52
C TRP A 21 17.43 -4.73 -16.94
N LYS A 22 17.82 -6.00 -17.06
CA LYS A 22 18.12 -6.62 -18.36
C LYS A 22 16.86 -6.66 -19.21
N ILE A 23 16.95 -6.08 -20.41
CA ILE A 23 15.95 -6.35 -21.44
C ILE A 23 16.20 -7.77 -21.95
N PHE A 24 15.23 -8.66 -21.75
CA PHE A 24 15.25 -9.95 -22.41
C PHE A 24 14.87 -9.77 -23.88
N HIS A 25 15.54 -10.50 -24.77
CA HIS A 25 15.22 -10.48 -26.19
C HIS A 25 13.76 -10.90 -26.41
N LEU A 26 12.94 -10.06 -27.07
CA LEU A 26 11.50 -10.28 -27.23
C LEU A 26 11.16 -11.68 -27.79
N ILE A 27 11.95 -12.19 -28.74
CA ILE A 27 11.84 -13.55 -29.28
C ILE A 27 11.95 -14.62 -28.17
N PHE A 28 12.88 -14.46 -27.23
CA PHE A 28 13.07 -15.40 -26.12
C PHE A 28 11.87 -15.36 -25.15
N LEU A 29 11.33 -14.17 -24.90
CA LEU A 29 10.14 -13.99 -24.07
C LEU A 29 8.92 -14.68 -24.70
N CYS A 30 8.70 -14.48 -26.01
CA CYS A 30 7.62 -15.14 -26.76
C CYS A 30 7.74 -16.66 -26.73
N ILE A 31 8.95 -17.20 -26.91
CA ILE A 31 9.21 -18.65 -26.83
C ILE A 31 8.90 -19.17 -25.42
N SER A 32 9.33 -18.45 -24.38
CA SER A 32 9.06 -18.85 -23.00
C SER A 32 7.55 -18.85 -22.70
N CYS A 33 6.80 -17.84 -23.14
CA CYS A 33 5.34 -17.80 -22.99
C CYS A 33 4.64 -18.97 -23.69
N ILE A 34 5.07 -19.35 -24.90
CA ILE A 34 4.52 -20.50 -25.63
C ILE A 34 4.74 -21.79 -24.85
N CYS A 35 5.97 -22.02 -24.38
CA CYS A 35 6.29 -23.21 -23.60
C CYS A 35 5.51 -23.27 -22.28
N SER A 36 5.20 -22.12 -21.65
CA SER A 36 4.33 -22.07 -20.47
C SER A 36 2.85 -22.33 -20.80
N SER A 37 2.38 -21.96 -21.99
CA SER A 37 1.00 -22.21 -22.41
C SER A 37 0.70 -23.68 -22.73
N ASP A 38 1.71 -24.45 -23.16
CA ASP A 38 1.60 -25.90 -23.38
C ASP A 38 1.33 -26.70 -22.09
N ALA A 39 1.50 -26.08 -20.91
CA ALA A 39 1.23 -26.68 -19.62
C ALA A 39 -0.24 -26.59 -19.17
N PHE A 40 -1.10 -25.84 -19.88
CA PHE A 40 -2.51 -25.67 -19.53
C PHE A 40 -3.43 -26.47 -20.47
N PRO A 41 -4.41 -27.23 -19.93
CA PRO A 41 -5.35 -27.98 -20.77
C PRO A 41 -6.22 -27.01 -21.59
N ILE A 42 -6.21 -27.21 -22.91
CA ILE A 42 -6.98 -26.39 -23.85
C ILE A 42 -8.46 -26.84 -23.81
N PRO A 43 -9.44 -25.93 -23.69
CA PRO A 43 -10.86 -26.28 -23.70
C PRO A 43 -11.29 -27.03 -24.99
N PRO A 44 -12.26 -27.95 -24.92
CA PRO A 44 -12.76 -28.65 -26.12
C PRO A 44 -13.29 -27.66 -27.16
N GLY A 45 -12.83 -27.76 -28.40
CA GLY A 45 -13.20 -26.86 -29.51
C GLY A 45 -12.25 -25.68 -29.74
N CYS A 46 -11.25 -25.49 -28.86
CA CYS A 46 -10.14 -24.56 -29.10
C CYS A 46 -8.90 -25.34 -29.55
N HIS A 47 -8.21 -24.86 -30.59
CA HIS A 47 -6.93 -25.40 -31.02
C HIS A 47 -5.88 -24.28 -31.01
N PHE A 48 -5.04 -24.24 -29.98
CA PHE A 48 -3.84 -23.40 -30.00
C PHE A 48 -2.72 -24.18 -30.71
N SER A 49 -2.40 -23.79 -31.95
CA SER A 49 -1.30 -24.42 -32.70
C SER A 49 0.00 -23.67 -32.44
N THR A 50 0.80 -24.17 -31.51
CA THR A 50 2.16 -23.68 -31.24
C THR A 50 3.03 -23.70 -32.50
N PHE A 51 2.80 -24.65 -33.42
CA PHE A 51 3.47 -24.71 -34.72
C PHE A 51 3.13 -23.52 -35.62
N LEU A 52 1.85 -23.18 -35.79
CA LEU A 52 1.43 -22.03 -36.60
C LEU A 52 1.94 -20.71 -35.99
N PHE A 53 1.90 -20.60 -34.66
CA PHE A 53 2.40 -19.42 -33.95
C PHE A 53 3.92 -19.26 -34.11
N ARG A 54 4.71 -20.34 -33.99
CA ARG A 54 6.17 -20.30 -34.26
C ARG A 54 6.49 -19.94 -35.70
N LYS A 55 5.72 -20.46 -36.67
CA LYS A 55 5.90 -20.12 -38.09
C LYS A 55 5.61 -18.63 -38.35
N HIS A 56 4.59 -18.08 -37.70
CA HIS A 56 4.27 -16.65 -37.79
C HIS A 56 5.34 -15.78 -37.12
N LEU A 57 5.86 -16.20 -35.95
CA LEU A 57 6.96 -15.51 -35.26
C LEU A 57 8.21 -15.38 -36.15
N GLY A 58 8.55 -16.43 -36.90
CA GLY A 58 9.64 -16.40 -37.87
C GLY A 58 9.38 -15.42 -39.02
N ALA A 59 8.12 -15.27 -39.46
CA ALA A 59 7.72 -14.32 -40.50
C ALA A 59 7.66 -12.86 -39.99
N THR A 60 7.51 -12.65 -38.69
CA THR A 60 7.46 -11.32 -38.04
C THR A 60 8.75 -10.93 -37.34
N ALA A 61 9.86 -11.65 -37.57
CA ALA A 61 11.13 -11.43 -36.87
C ALA A 61 11.64 -9.98 -36.98
N GLY A 62 11.58 -9.37 -38.17
CA GLY A 62 11.99 -7.97 -38.36
C GLY A 62 11.15 -6.96 -37.58
N VAL A 63 9.85 -7.22 -37.38
CA VAL A 63 8.97 -6.37 -36.55
C VAL A 63 9.34 -6.48 -35.07
N LEU A 64 9.71 -7.68 -34.61
CA LEU A 64 10.16 -7.90 -33.24
C LEU A 64 11.53 -7.28 -32.97
N GLU A 65 12.43 -7.30 -33.95
CA GLU A 65 13.72 -6.61 -33.89
C GLU A 65 13.54 -5.09 -33.83
N GLU A 66 12.70 -4.51 -34.68
CA GLU A 66 12.38 -3.08 -34.63
C GLU A 66 11.76 -2.67 -33.28
N ALA A 67 10.87 -3.50 -32.72
CA ALA A 67 10.30 -3.29 -31.39
C ALA A 67 11.36 -3.39 -30.28
N GLN A 68 12.31 -4.33 -30.40
CA GLN A 68 13.43 -4.49 -29.46
C GLN A 68 14.35 -3.27 -29.47
N GLU A 69 14.66 -2.74 -30.66
CA GLU A 69 15.49 -1.54 -30.81
C GLU A 69 14.80 -0.29 -30.24
N LYS A 70 13.50 -0.11 -30.52
CA LYS A 70 12.72 0.97 -29.92
C LYS A 70 12.69 0.88 -28.40
N LEU A 71 12.51 -0.32 -27.85
CA LEU A 71 12.55 -0.51 -26.41
C LEU A 71 13.96 -0.20 -25.87
N ALA A 72 15.02 -0.72 -26.49
CA ALA A 72 16.40 -0.45 -26.10
C ALA A 72 16.70 1.06 -26.05
N ALA A 73 16.26 1.81 -27.06
CA ALA A 73 16.40 3.27 -27.11
C ALA A 73 15.60 3.99 -26.01
N VAL A 74 14.39 3.52 -25.69
CA VAL A 74 13.57 4.11 -24.61
C VAL A 74 14.18 3.86 -23.24
N VAL A 75 14.75 2.68 -23.00
CA VAL A 75 15.29 2.32 -21.68
C VAL A 75 16.70 2.84 -21.43
N GLU A 76 17.40 3.30 -22.47
CA GLU A 76 18.78 3.78 -22.35
C GLU A 76 18.88 4.92 -21.33
N GLY A 77 19.83 4.82 -20.40
CA GLY A 77 20.02 5.81 -19.34
C GLY A 77 19.04 5.74 -18.16
N GLN A 78 18.05 4.84 -18.18
CA GLN A 78 17.15 4.64 -17.04
C GLN A 78 17.74 3.65 -16.02
N GLU A 79 17.70 3.99 -14.73
CA GLU A 79 18.10 3.09 -13.65
C GLU A 79 17.23 1.83 -13.61
N ASN A 80 15.91 2.03 -13.69
CA ASN A 80 14.92 0.98 -13.79
C ASN A 80 13.84 1.39 -14.78
N TRP A 81 13.90 0.82 -15.98
CA TRP A 81 13.02 1.20 -17.08
C TRP A 81 11.56 0.78 -16.92
N VAL A 82 11.29 -0.21 -16.06
CA VAL A 82 9.93 -0.74 -15.88
C VAL A 82 9.20 -0.10 -14.70
N THR A 83 9.91 0.41 -13.69
CA THR A 83 9.28 0.97 -12.47
C THR A 83 8.24 2.02 -12.79
N GLN A 84 8.59 3.02 -13.60
CA GLN A 84 7.66 4.11 -13.93
C GLN A 84 6.44 3.59 -14.70
N GLN A 85 6.64 2.67 -15.65
CA GLN A 85 5.54 2.09 -16.42
C GLN A 85 4.61 1.24 -15.55
N PHE A 86 5.18 0.42 -14.66
CA PHE A 86 4.42 -0.43 -13.75
C PHE A 86 3.64 0.40 -12.72
N LYS A 87 4.30 1.37 -12.04
CA LYS A 87 3.63 2.30 -11.12
C LYS A 87 2.54 3.10 -11.83
N ARG A 88 2.82 3.60 -13.04
CA ARG A 88 1.81 4.28 -13.88
C ARG A 88 0.60 3.40 -14.14
N GLY A 89 0.79 2.10 -14.41
CA GLY A 89 -0.32 1.17 -14.60
C GLY A 89 -1.26 1.10 -13.39
N LEU A 90 -0.68 0.92 -12.18
CA LEU A 90 -1.44 0.84 -10.94
C LEU A 90 -2.11 2.16 -10.56
N LEU A 91 -1.39 3.28 -10.71
CA LEU A 91 -1.88 4.62 -10.39
C LEU A 91 -2.91 5.16 -11.40
N SER A 92 -2.99 4.57 -12.60
CA SER A 92 -4.01 4.90 -13.59
C SER A 92 -5.28 4.04 -13.46
N CYS A 93 -5.30 3.07 -12.53
CA CYS A 93 -6.50 2.28 -12.24
C CYS A 93 -7.60 3.21 -11.71
N ALA A 94 -8.74 3.26 -12.40
CA ALA A 94 -9.87 4.11 -12.06
C ALA A 94 -10.85 3.45 -11.06
N ASP A 95 -10.74 2.13 -10.89
CA ASP A 95 -11.62 1.35 -10.02
C ASP A 95 -11.45 1.74 -8.55
N PRO A 96 -12.50 1.58 -7.73
CA PRO A 96 -12.41 1.80 -6.29
C PRO A 96 -11.29 0.98 -5.65
N LEU A 97 -10.41 1.65 -4.89
CA LEU A 97 -9.29 1.00 -4.18
C LEU A 97 -9.71 -0.21 -3.35
N PRO A 98 -10.85 -0.19 -2.61
CA PRO A 98 -11.26 -1.33 -1.79
C PRO A 98 -11.43 -2.61 -2.58
N THR A 99 -11.71 -2.54 -3.89
CA THR A 99 -11.92 -3.71 -4.76
C THR A 99 -10.77 -3.96 -5.74
N SER A 100 -9.88 -2.99 -5.95
CA SER A 100 -8.75 -3.09 -6.88
C SER A 100 -7.41 -3.32 -6.17
N THR A 101 -6.78 -2.27 -5.66
CA THR A 101 -5.37 -2.28 -5.20
C THR A 101 -5.19 -2.31 -3.68
N ALA A 102 -6.27 -2.21 -2.89
CA ALA A 102 -6.20 -2.37 -1.44
C ALA A 102 -6.15 -3.85 -1.06
N LEU A 103 -5.04 -4.28 -0.43
CA LEU A 103 -4.79 -5.67 -0.06
C LEU A 103 -4.90 -5.90 1.45
N PRO A 104 -5.78 -6.81 1.91
CA PRO A 104 -5.92 -7.12 3.33
C PRO A 104 -4.96 -8.23 3.79
N VAL A 105 -4.51 -8.15 5.03
CA VAL A 105 -3.78 -9.20 5.75
C VAL A 105 -4.33 -9.32 7.17
N VAL A 106 -4.54 -10.55 7.66
CA VAL A 106 -4.87 -10.80 9.07
C VAL A 106 -3.58 -10.96 9.84
N LEU A 107 -3.42 -10.20 10.92
CA LEU A 107 -2.24 -10.25 11.78
C LEU A 107 -2.34 -11.41 12.76
N LEU A 108 -1.18 -11.92 13.18
CA LEU A 108 -1.13 -13.01 14.17
C LEU A 108 -1.83 -12.61 15.48
N PRO A 109 -2.61 -13.51 16.10
CA PRO A 109 -3.29 -13.23 17.36
C PRO A 109 -2.33 -12.75 18.47
N SER A 110 -2.86 -11.96 19.39
CA SER A 110 -2.10 -11.58 20.58
C SER A 110 -1.81 -12.80 21.45
N LYS A 111 -0.56 -12.98 21.89
CA LYS A 111 -0.18 -14.01 22.87
C LYS A 111 -0.59 -13.64 24.29
N LEU A 112 -0.98 -12.38 24.53
CA LEU A 112 -1.39 -11.88 25.83
C LEU A 112 -2.83 -12.33 26.13
N LYS A 113 -3.03 -13.09 27.21
CA LYS A 113 -4.38 -13.47 27.67
C LYS A 113 -5.15 -12.23 28.11
N GLY A 114 -6.40 -12.10 27.67
CA GLY A 114 -7.25 -10.95 28.00
C GLY A 114 -6.82 -9.64 27.33
N CYS A 115 -6.09 -9.70 26.21
CA CYS A 115 -5.71 -8.52 25.44
C CYS A 115 -6.96 -7.74 25.02
N THR A 116 -7.04 -6.47 25.41
CA THR A 116 -8.14 -5.59 25.01
C THR A 116 -7.84 -4.96 23.66
N GLN A 117 -8.89 -4.49 22.95
CA GLN A 117 -8.73 -3.70 21.72
C GLN A 117 -7.79 -2.51 21.93
N LEU A 118 -7.91 -1.79 23.06
CA LEU A 118 -7.04 -0.67 23.43
C LEU A 118 -5.57 -1.10 23.55
N ALA A 119 -5.29 -2.14 24.33
CA ALA A 119 -3.92 -2.62 24.53
C ALA A 119 -3.29 -3.12 23.22
N ARG A 120 -4.06 -3.85 22.41
CA ARG A 120 -3.61 -4.33 21.10
C ARG A 120 -3.30 -3.17 20.17
N SER A 121 -4.18 -2.18 20.10
CA SER A 121 -4.05 -1.01 19.25
C SER A 121 -2.86 -0.14 19.63
N ALA A 122 -2.67 0.14 20.93
CA ALA A 122 -1.52 0.89 21.41
C ALA A 122 -0.20 0.17 21.12
N ALA A 123 -0.16 -1.16 21.24
CA ALA A 123 1.02 -1.95 20.91
C ALA A 123 1.36 -1.90 19.42
N LEU A 124 0.35 -1.99 18.54
CA LEU A 124 0.55 -1.89 17.09
C LEU A 124 0.99 -0.49 16.66
N LEU A 125 0.39 0.58 17.21
CA LEU A 125 0.81 1.96 16.96
C LEU A 125 2.25 2.20 17.42
N TRP A 126 2.60 1.73 18.62
CA TRP A 126 3.96 1.87 19.15
C TRP A 126 4.98 1.10 18.29
N ALA A 127 4.64 -0.13 17.86
CA ALA A 127 5.49 -0.92 16.97
C ALA A 127 5.68 -0.23 15.61
N ALA A 128 4.62 0.31 15.00
CA ALA A 128 4.70 1.05 13.76
C ALA A 128 5.52 2.35 13.91
N ALA A 129 5.33 3.09 14.99
CA ALA A 129 6.12 4.28 15.32
C ALA A 129 7.62 3.94 15.46
N LYS A 130 7.92 2.82 16.13
CA LYS A 130 9.29 2.32 16.26
C LYS A 130 9.89 1.96 14.92
N LEU A 131 9.17 1.20 14.10
CA LEU A 131 9.63 0.81 12.77
C LEU A 131 9.85 2.04 11.86
N TYR A 132 9.03 3.08 11.98
CA TYR A 132 9.25 4.34 11.26
C TYR A 132 10.51 5.08 11.71
N SER A 133 10.72 5.22 13.03
CA SER A 133 11.87 5.97 13.57
C SER A 133 13.20 5.20 13.52
N GLU A 134 13.13 3.86 13.53
CA GLU A 134 14.25 2.94 13.59
C GLU A 134 14.04 1.83 12.54
N PRO A 135 14.10 2.15 11.22
CA PRO A 135 13.72 1.22 10.17
C PRO A 135 14.65 0.00 10.11
N LEU A 136 14.04 -1.19 10.11
CA LEU A 136 14.75 -2.42 9.82
C LEU A 136 14.90 -2.56 8.31
N LEU A 137 16.13 -2.44 7.81
CA LEU A 137 16.41 -2.64 6.39
C LEU A 137 16.26 -4.11 6.03
N LEU A 138 15.51 -4.37 4.95
CA LEU A 138 15.56 -5.66 4.28
C LEU A 138 16.92 -5.79 3.61
N GLU A 139 17.73 -6.69 4.11
CA GLU A 139 19.00 -7.06 3.47
C GLU A 139 18.92 -8.52 3.07
N GLY A 140 19.06 -8.78 1.77
CA GLY A 140 19.26 -10.13 1.26
C GLY A 140 20.73 -10.52 1.29
N ASN A 141 21.07 -11.61 0.60
CA ASN A 141 22.47 -11.93 0.28
C ASN A 141 23.11 -10.91 -0.69
N ALA A 142 22.32 -9.94 -1.18
CA ALA A 142 22.74 -8.84 -2.01
C ALA A 142 21.96 -7.57 -1.63
N PRO A 143 22.51 -6.37 -1.92
CA PRO A 143 21.83 -5.10 -1.68
C PRO A 143 20.46 -5.07 -2.37
N LEU A 144 19.45 -4.59 -1.65
CA LEU A 144 18.09 -4.38 -2.15
C LEU A 144 17.81 -2.90 -2.36
N GLU A 145 16.82 -2.61 -3.20
CA GLU A 145 16.29 -1.26 -3.41
C GLU A 145 15.22 -0.98 -2.33
N HIS A 146 15.20 0.22 -1.76
CA HIS A 146 14.43 0.54 -0.54
C HIS A 146 13.27 1.54 -0.75
N THR A 147 12.92 1.91 -1.99
CA THR A 147 11.87 2.89 -2.30
C THR A 147 10.54 2.49 -1.66
N GLN A 148 10.14 1.21 -1.79
CA GLN A 148 8.90 0.73 -1.17
C GLN A 148 8.93 0.89 0.36
N GLN A 149 10.07 0.63 1.02
CA GLN A 149 10.20 0.82 2.47
C GLN A 149 10.04 2.28 2.87
N SER A 150 10.49 3.22 2.03
CA SER A 150 10.31 4.66 2.25
C SER A 150 8.87 5.16 1.98
N GLU A 151 8.05 4.37 1.29
CA GLU A 151 6.67 4.71 0.92
C GLU A 151 5.62 3.99 1.79
N VAL A 152 6.00 3.12 2.75
CA VAL A 152 5.04 2.43 3.64
C VAL A 152 4.31 3.41 4.57
N PHE A 153 5.07 4.34 5.14
CA PHE A 153 4.60 5.24 6.20
C PHE A 153 4.58 6.68 5.71
N ALA A 154 3.71 7.47 6.35
CA ALA A 154 3.50 8.88 6.04
C ALA A 154 3.25 9.11 4.55
N ALA A 155 2.58 8.16 3.91
CA ALA A 155 2.36 8.15 2.47
C ALA A 155 0.88 7.95 2.14
N SER A 156 0.41 8.57 1.08
CA SER A 156 -0.96 8.42 0.60
C SER A 156 -1.04 8.44 -0.92
N ARG A 157 -1.97 7.66 -1.46
CA ARG A 157 -2.35 7.70 -2.86
C ARG A 157 -3.37 8.82 -3.06
N ILE A 158 -2.91 9.96 -3.57
CA ILE A 158 -3.72 11.14 -3.82
C ILE A 158 -4.47 10.97 -5.14
N PRO A 159 -5.81 11.10 -5.17
CA PRO A 159 -6.58 10.96 -6.39
C PRO A 159 -6.33 12.13 -7.34
N GLY A 160 -6.18 11.84 -8.64
CA GLY A 160 -5.97 12.87 -9.67
C GLY A 160 -6.88 12.70 -10.89
N ARG A 161 -7.13 13.80 -11.64
CA ARG A 161 -8.02 13.80 -12.83
C ARG A 161 -7.61 12.77 -13.88
N ASN A 162 -6.31 12.67 -14.13
CA ASN A 162 -5.73 11.82 -15.17
C ASN A 162 -5.08 10.56 -14.58
N GLN A 163 -4.44 10.71 -13.43
CA GLN A 163 -3.65 9.69 -12.76
C GLN A 163 -3.49 10.09 -11.29
N ASP A 164 -3.52 9.10 -10.41
CA ASP A 164 -3.21 9.26 -8.98
C ASP A 164 -1.70 9.38 -8.74
N GLU A 165 -1.29 9.90 -7.59
CA GLU A 165 0.12 9.95 -7.19
C GLU A 165 0.32 9.37 -5.78
N ILE A 166 1.46 8.71 -5.55
CA ILE A 166 1.90 8.43 -4.17
C ILE A 166 2.63 9.67 -3.68
N LYS A 167 2.13 10.26 -2.60
CA LYS A 167 2.72 11.42 -1.93
C LYS A 167 3.18 11.04 -0.52
N VAL A 168 4.42 11.38 -0.21
CA VAL A 168 5.06 11.14 1.10
C VAL A 168 5.17 12.46 1.89
N TYR A 169 4.93 12.38 3.21
CA TYR A 169 4.85 13.49 4.15
C TYR A 169 5.88 13.29 5.29
N PRO A 170 7.18 13.49 5.03
CA PRO A 170 8.27 13.10 5.95
C PRO A 170 8.23 13.79 7.31
N ASP A 171 7.54 14.93 7.41
CA ASP A 171 7.41 15.71 8.64
C ASP A 171 6.23 15.30 9.54
N SER A 172 5.45 14.29 9.12
CA SER A 172 4.32 13.78 9.89
C SER A 172 4.75 13.13 11.21
N LEU A 173 3.99 13.40 12.27
CA LEU A 173 4.24 12.85 13.61
C LEU A 173 3.03 12.07 14.17
N HIS A 174 1.89 12.14 13.51
CA HIS A 174 0.62 11.62 13.99
C HIS A 174 0.11 10.45 13.15
N ALA A 175 -0.59 9.53 13.81
CA ALA A 175 -1.52 8.63 13.15
C ALA A 175 -2.91 9.29 13.10
N VAL A 176 -3.77 8.82 12.20
CA VAL A 176 -5.20 9.14 12.23
C VAL A 176 -5.98 7.95 12.75
N ILE A 177 -6.84 8.18 13.75
CA ILE A 177 -7.68 7.17 14.37
C ILE A 177 -9.10 7.34 13.86
N THR A 178 -9.66 6.31 13.27
CA THR A 178 -11.08 6.25 12.88
C THR A 178 -11.80 5.28 13.82
N CYS A 179 -12.83 5.75 14.50
CA CYS A 179 -13.60 4.95 15.45
C CYS A 179 -15.06 5.44 15.51
N ALA A 180 -15.94 4.75 16.23
CA ALA A 180 -17.33 5.17 16.38
C ALA A 180 -17.50 6.61 16.94
N GLY A 181 -16.48 7.16 17.61
CA GLY A 181 -16.46 8.53 18.13
C GLY A 181 -16.11 9.61 17.10
N GLY A 182 -15.55 9.25 15.93
CA GLY A 182 -15.10 10.22 14.94
C GLY A 182 -13.74 9.88 14.30
N VAL A 183 -13.08 10.92 13.81
CA VAL A 183 -11.71 10.89 13.26
C VAL A 183 -10.82 11.77 14.14
N PHE A 184 -9.72 11.23 14.64
CA PHE A 184 -8.85 11.93 15.59
C PHE A 184 -7.37 11.81 15.20
N PRO A 185 -6.59 12.91 15.16
CA PRO A 185 -5.13 12.80 15.14
C PRO A 185 -4.63 12.27 16.49
N LEU A 186 -3.62 11.41 16.46
CA LEU A 186 -2.92 10.94 17.66
C LEU A 186 -1.41 10.95 17.38
N ASP A 187 -0.67 11.74 18.14
CA ASP A 187 0.78 11.80 18.02
C ASP A 187 1.39 10.47 18.48
N ILE A 188 2.06 9.77 17.56
CA ILE A 188 2.80 8.53 17.82
C ILE A 188 4.31 8.72 17.74
N LEU A 189 4.74 9.83 17.16
CA LEU A 189 6.13 10.25 17.05
C LEU A 189 6.31 11.61 17.73
N TRP A 190 7.56 11.95 17.99
CA TRP A 190 7.97 13.23 18.54
C TRP A 190 9.27 13.67 17.89
N ARG A 191 9.43 14.99 17.75
CA ARG A 191 10.61 15.63 17.21
C ARG A 191 11.04 16.80 18.11
N PRO A 192 12.24 16.75 18.70
CA PRO A 192 12.71 17.81 19.63
C PRO A 192 12.88 19.19 19.01
N SER A 193 13.24 19.26 17.74
CA SER A 193 13.48 20.50 17.01
C SER A 193 13.15 20.33 15.53
N ALA A 194 12.79 21.43 14.85
CA ALA A 194 12.56 21.40 13.41
C ALA A 194 13.78 20.83 12.66
N GLY A 195 13.56 19.84 11.79
CA GLY A 195 14.62 19.13 11.08
C GLY A 195 15.43 18.13 11.92
N GLY A 196 15.15 17.99 13.23
CA GLY A 196 15.79 17.02 14.10
C GLY A 196 15.34 15.57 13.87
N PRO A 197 16.01 14.58 14.50
CA PRO A 197 15.63 13.18 14.40
C PRO A 197 14.25 12.95 15.01
N VAL A 198 13.51 12.03 14.39
CA VAL A 198 12.19 11.61 14.85
C VAL A 198 12.35 10.40 15.76
N SER A 199 11.57 10.33 16.83
CA SER A 199 11.55 9.19 17.75
C SER A 199 10.11 8.80 18.07
N ALA A 200 9.87 7.50 18.26
CA ALA A 200 8.59 7.02 18.78
C ALA A 200 8.29 7.60 20.17
N LYS A 201 7.04 8.03 20.39
CA LYS A 201 6.55 8.31 21.74
C LYS A 201 6.54 7.03 22.58
N SER A 202 6.56 7.17 23.90
CA SER A 202 6.51 6.00 24.77
C SER A 202 5.17 5.26 24.62
N PHE A 203 5.17 3.95 24.89
CA PHE A 203 3.96 3.14 24.86
C PHE A 203 2.87 3.74 25.77
N THR A 204 3.23 4.20 26.96
CA THR A 204 2.29 4.80 27.92
C THR A 204 1.64 6.06 27.36
N GLU A 205 2.39 6.94 26.72
CA GLU A 205 1.83 8.16 26.10
C GLU A 205 0.86 7.83 24.96
N ILE A 206 1.19 6.86 24.10
CA ILE A 206 0.30 6.39 23.02
C ILE A 206 -0.95 5.75 23.62
N TYR A 207 -0.79 4.88 24.62
CA TYR A 207 -1.90 4.20 25.30
C TYR A 207 -2.87 5.20 25.95
N THR A 208 -2.36 6.20 26.68
CA THR A 208 -3.18 7.21 27.36
C THR A 208 -3.94 8.08 26.37
N GLN A 209 -3.28 8.56 25.30
CA GLN A 209 -3.95 9.32 24.24
C GLN A 209 -5.04 8.48 23.56
N LEU A 210 -4.74 7.21 23.25
CA LEU A 210 -5.69 6.33 22.58
C LEU A 210 -6.90 6.03 23.48
N ALA A 211 -6.69 5.86 24.78
CA ALA A 211 -7.77 5.68 25.73
C ALA A 211 -8.73 6.89 25.74
N GLN A 212 -8.19 8.12 25.67
CA GLN A 212 -8.99 9.35 25.58
C GLN A 212 -9.79 9.44 24.27
N VAL A 213 -9.22 8.98 23.16
CA VAL A 213 -9.92 8.89 21.87
C VAL A 213 -11.04 7.85 21.93
N MET A 214 -10.80 6.69 22.54
CA MET A 214 -11.81 5.63 22.68
C MET A 214 -12.94 5.97 23.65
N ASP A 215 -12.72 6.89 24.58
CA ASP A 215 -13.73 7.39 25.54
C ASP A 215 -14.64 8.47 24.92
N GLN A 216 -14.33 8.97 23.72
CA GLN A 216 -15.18 9.96 23.06
C GLN A 216 -16.58 9.40 22.77
N PRO A 217 -17.64 10.19 22.98
CA PRO A 217 -19.00 9.76 22.66
C PRO A 217 -19.12 9.49 21.16
N ARG A 218 -20.05 8.60 20.79
CA ARG A 218 -20.33 8.31 19.38
C ARG A 218 -20.58 9.60 18.59
N ALA A 219 -19.97 9.70 17.42
CA ALA A 219 -20.12 10.85 16.55
C ALA A 219 -21.59 11.05 16.16
N GLY A 220 -22.03 12.31 16.16
CA GLY A 220 -23.27 12.69 15.50
C GLY A 220 -23.13 12.66 13.98
N LYS A 221 -24.24 12.85 13.25
CA LYS A 221 -24.28 12.81 11.78
C LYS A 221 -23.24 13.68 11.07
N HIS A 222 -22.90 14.84 11.65
CA HIS A 222 -21.95 15.79 11.05
C HIS A 222 -20.48 15.38 11.22
N ASN A 223 -20.17 14.51 12.19
CA ASN A 223 -18.80 14.07 12.49
C ASN A 223 -18.62 12.57 12.24
N ASP A 224 -19.54 11.96 11.47
CA ASP A 224 -19.51 10.53 11.21
C ASP A 224 -18.28 10.19 10.35
N PRO A 225 -17.33 9.38 10.86
CA PRO A 225 -16.14 9.01 10.12
C PRO A 225 -16.45 8.25 8.83
N SER A 226 -17.63 7.62 8.73
CA SER A 226 -18.08 6.88 7.55
C SER A 226 -18.06 7.74 6.29
N VAL A 227 -18.28 9.04 6.41
CA VAL A 227 -18.39 9.96 5.28
C VAL A 227 -17.06 10.04 4.54
N VAL A 228 -15.99 10.45 5.22
CA VAL A 228 -14.66 10.59 4.60
C VAL A 228 -14.07 9.24 4.17
N CYS A 229 -14.32 8.19 4.95
CA CYS A 229 -13.90 6.85 4.58
C CYS A 229 -14.60 6.34 3.31
N SER A 230 -15.91 6.60 3.17
CA SER A 230 -16.68 6.26 1.96
C SER A 230 -16.24 7.08 0.75
N LEU A 231 -15.86 8.35 0.94
CA LEU A 231 -15.29 9.18 -0.13
C LEU A 231 -14.00 8.57 -0.68
N SER A 232 -13.08 8.12 0.19
CA SER A 232 -11.85 7.43 -0.24
C SER A 232 -12.09 6.08 -0.93
N ALA A 233 -13.30 5.51 -0.76
CA ALA A 233 -13.74 4.27 -1.37
C ALA A 233 -14.49 4.46 -2.70
N LEU A 234 -14.68 5.69 -3.18
CA LEU A 234 -15.28 5.95 -4.48
C LEU A 234 -14.35 5.54 -5.63
N GLU A 235 -14.91 5.48 -6.85
CA GLU A 235 -14.09 5.46 -8.07
C GLU A 235 -13.12 6.64 -8.08
N ARG A 236 -11.90 6.41 -8.55
CA ARG A 236 -10.78 7.35 -8.35
C ARG A 236 -11.04 8.73 -8.95
N LYS A 237 -11.70 8.77 -10.12
CA LYS A 237 -12.06 10.03 -10.79
C LYS A 237 -13.17 10.79 -10.06
N SER A 238 -14.15 10.07 -9.51
CA SER A 238 -15.21 10.67 -8.69
C SER A 238 -14.62 11.23 -7.40
N TRP A 239 -13.71 10.50 -6.77
CA TRP A 239 -13.01 10.99 -5.58
C TRP A 239 -12.11 12.19 -5.90
N ALA A 240 -11.40 12.18 -7.03
CA ALA A 240 -10.59 13.31 -7.49
C ALA A 240 -11.43 14.59 -7.65
N ALA A 241 -12.62 14.50 -8.25
CA ALA A 241 -13.53 15.63 -8.41
C ALA A 241 -13.99 16.21 -7.06
N VAL A 242 -14.43 15.35 -6.12
CA VAL A 242 -14.84 15.81 -4.77
C VAL A 242 -13.66 16.42 -4.02
N ARG A 243 -12.46 15.83 -4.13
CA ARG A 243 -11.25 16.37 -3.52
C ARG A 243 -10.94 17.77 -4.06
N GLU A 244 -11.10 18.01 -5.35
CA GLU A 244 -10.91 19.34 -5.94
C GLU A 244 -11.90 20.37 -5.41
N GLU A 245 -13.17 19.99 -5.22
CA GLU A 245 -14.15 20.87 -4.57
C GLU A 245 -13.72 21.24 -3.14
N ILE A 246 -13.17 20.29 -2.38
CA ILE A 246 -12.63 20.54 -1.03
C ILE A 246 -11.43 21.51 -1.09
N LEU A 247 -10.52 21.32 -2.05
CA LEU A 247 -9.37 22.21 -2.25
C LEU A 247 -9.81 23.64 -2.60
N GLU A 248 -10.81 23.78 -3.47
CA GLU A 248 -11.34 25.08 -3.91
C GLU A 248 -12.10 25.80 -2.80
N GLN A 249 -12.88 25.08 -1.99
CA GLN A 249 -13.62 25.64 -0.85
C GLN A 249 -12.69 26.03 0.31
N GLY A 250 -11.62 25.26 0.53
CA GLY A 250 -10.68 25.48 1.63
C GLY A 250 -11.31 25.27 3.02
N GLY A 251 -10.81 26.02 4.00
CA GLY A 251 -11.35 26.02 5.36
C GLY A 251 -11.10 24.73 6.14
N GLU A 252 -12.01 24.39 7.05
CA GLU A 252 -11.87 23.26 7.96
C GLU A 252 -11.86 21.91 7.22
N ALA A 253 -12.64 21.76 6.14
CA ALA A 253 -12.67 20.53 5.36
C ALA A 253 -11.31 20.24 4.69
N LEU A 254 -10.66 21.27 4.14
CA LEU A 254 -9.32 21.16 3.59
C LEU A 254 -8.30 20.80 4.67
N ALA A 255 -8.32 21.50 5.81
CA ALA A 255 -7.40 21.23 6.91
C ALA A 255 -7.56 19.80 7.46
N SER A 256 -8.79 19.30 7.57
CA SER A 256 -9.07 17.92 7.95
C SER A 256 -8.55 16.91 6.92
N LEU A 257 -8.75 17.19 5.62
CA LEU A 257 -8.25 16.31 4.57
C LEU A 257 -6.72 16.25 4.55
N GLU A 258 -6.03 17.40 4.64
CA GLU A 258 -4.57 17.47 4.71
C GLU A 258 -4.02 16.76 5.95
N LEU A 259 -4.71 16.84 7.09
CA LEU A 259 -4.37 16.11 8.30
C LEU A 259 -4.47 14.59 8.11
N MET A 260 -5.49 14.11 7.40
CA MET A 260 -5.64 12.69 7.06
C MET A 260 -4.59 12.23 6.03
N GLU A 261 -4.37 13.00 4.96
CA GLU A 261 -3.38 12.71 3.92
C GLU A 261 -1.94 12.68 4.47
N SER A 262 -1.61 13.56 5.42
CA SER A 262 -0.27 13.62 6.00
C SER A 262 0.02 12.58 7.07
N ALA A 263 -1.00 11.96 7.69
CA ALA A 263 -0.80 11.00 8.78
C ALA A 263 0.17 9.85 8.43
N VAL A 264 0.99 9.42 9.40
CA VAL A 264 1.95 8.31 9.30
C VAL A 264 1.27 7.02 8.86
N LEU A 265 0.11 6.73 9.44
CA LEU A 265 -0.76 5.60 9.11
C LEU A 265 -2.18 5.89 9.63
N ALA A 266 -3.14 5.05 9.24
CA ALA A 266 -4.49 5.06 9.82
C ALA A 266 -4.67 3.88 10.78
N LEU A 267 -5.29 4.08 11.95
CA LEU A 267 -5.78 3.03 12.82
C LEU A 267 -7.30 3.04 12.84
N CYS A 268 -7.90 1.94 12.42
CA CYS A 268 -9.34 1.75 12.34
C CYS A 268 -9.82 0.88 13.51
N LEU A 269 -10.61 1.45 14.40
CA LEU A 269 -11.18 0.79 15.57
C LEU A 269 -12.62 0.37 15.29
N GLU A 270 -12.81 -0.91 15.01
CA GLU A 270 -14.13 -1.49 14.75
C GLU A 270 -14.89 -1.74 16.06
N ASP A 271 -16.19 -1.46 16.07
CA ASP A 271 -17.05 -1.67 17.24
C ASP A 271 -17.79 -3.02 17.22
N CYS A 272 -17.40 -3.90 16.29
CA CYS A 272 -17.84 -5.29 16.18
C CYS A 272 -16.69 -6.27 16.42
N ASP A 273 -17.09 -7.50 16.76
CA ASP A 273 -16.20 -8.65 16.78
C ASP A 273 -16.03 -9.20 15.35
N THR A 274 -14.98 -9.98 15.13
CA THR A 274 -14.75 -10.59 13.82
C THR A 274 -15.68 -11.76 13.53
N PRO A 275 -15.95 -12.05 12.24
CA PRO A 275 -16.58 -13.32 11.84
C PRO A 275 -15.75 -14.53 12.27
N SER A 276 -16.36 -15.72 12.28
CA SER A 276 -15.68 -16.97 12.68
C SER A 276 -14.72 -17.51 11.62
N GLU A 277 -15.05 -17.35 10.34
CA GLU A 277 -14.29 -17.92 9.23
C GLU A 277 -13.20 -16.96 8.75
N LEU A 278 -11.98 -17.46 8.55
CA LEU A 278 -10.83 -16.63 8.16
C LEU A 278 -11.06 -15.83 6.87
N ALA A 279 -11.77 -16.41 5.90
CA ALA A 279 -12.12 -15.72 4.66
C ALA A 279 -13.02 -14.50 4.92
N ASP A 280 -13.96 -14.62 5.86
CA ASP A 280 -14.83 -13.53 6.26
C ASP A 280 -14.09 -12.50 7.13
N VAL A 281 -13.12 -12.93 7.95
CA VAL A 281 -12.22 -12.01 8.66
C VAL A 281 -11.41 -11.18 7.66
N LEU A 282 -10.85 -11.79 6.61
CA LEU A 282 -10.12 -11.08 5.56
C LEU A 282 -11.01 -10.04 4.86
N ASN A 283 -12.25 -10.42 4.53
CA ASN A 283 -13.23 -9.51 3.95
C ASN A 283 -13.57 -8.38 4.93
N ALA A 284 -13.73 -8.66 6.23
CA ALA A 284 -14.00 -7.66 7.25
C ALA A 284 -12.83 -6.71 7.46
N VAL A 285 -11.58 -7.18 7.39
CA VAL A 285 -10.39 -6.32 7.43
C VAL A 285 -10.42 -5.36 6.25
N ARG A 286 -10.70 -5.88 5.05
CA ARG A 286 -10.72 -5.11 3.79
C ARG A 286 -11.86 -4.11 3.71
N LEU A 287 -13.07 -4.51 4.09
CA LEU A 287 -14.33 -3.81 3.77
C LEU A 287 -15.13 -3.38 5.02
N GLY A 288 -14.69 -3.74 6.22
CA GLY A 288 -15.48 -3.54 7.45
C GLY A 288 -16.43 -4.69 7.75
N GLY A 289 -17.00 -4.69 8.95
CA GLY A 289 -17.98 -5.70 9.37
C GLY A 289 -19.25 -5.58 8.53
N GLY A 290 -19.60 -6.61 7.76
CA GLY A 290 -20.75 -6.62 6.86
C GLY A 290 -22.10 -6.21 7.49
N GLY A 291 -23.12 -6.00 6.65
CA GLY A 291 -24.47 -5.62 7.09
C GLY A 291 -24.78 -4.12 7.07
N GLY A 292 -24.14 -3.35 6.18
CA GLY A 292 -24.39 -1.91 6.02
C GLY A 292 -23.75 -1.02 7.08
N ARG A 293 -22.76 -1.55 7.82
CA ARG A 293 -21.98 -0.77 8.80
C ARG A 293 -20.86 0.01 8.11
N SER A 294 -20.46 1.09 8.76
CA SER A 294 -19.52 2.09 8.27
C SER A 294 -18.16 1.49 7.88
N PHE A 295 -17.69 1.83 6.68
CA PHE A 295 -16.29 1.67 6.30
C PHE A 295 -15.47 2.64 7.15
N LEU A 296 -14.63 2.14 8.06
CA LEU A 296 -13.74 3.01 8.85
C LEU A 296 -12.34 3.15 8.23
N ARG A 297 -12.11 2.63 7.03
CA ARG A 297 -10.79 2.69 6.37
C ARG A 297 -10.64 4.00 5.61
N TYR A 298 -9.44 4.57 5.63
CA TYR A 298 -9.08 5.63 4.71
C TYR A 298 -8.19 5.03 3.62
N TYR A 299 -8.80 4.61 2.51
CA TYR A 299 -8.15 3.75 1.52
C TYR A 299 -7.01 4.42 0.75
N ASP A 300 -6.97 5.75 0.72
CA ASP A 300 -5.83 6.50 0.18
C ASP A 300 -4.58 6.35 1.05
N LYS A 301 -4.73 6.06 2.35
CA LYS A 301 -3.57 5.82 3.22
C LYS A 301 -2.89 4.53 2.83
N VAL A 302 -1.57 4.59 2.62
CA VAL A 302 -0.79 3.41 2.23
C VAL A 302 -0.88 2.29 3.26
N LEU A 303 -0.96 2.62 4.56
CA LEU A 303 -1.12 1.65 5.64
C LEU A 303 -2.32 1.99 6.53
N ASN A 304 -3.31 1.10 6.54
CA ASN A 304 -4.39 1.07 7.51
C ASN A 304 -4.18 -0.13 8.45
N LEU A 305 -4.04 0.10 9.75
CA LEU A 305 -4.17 -0.93 10.78
C LEU A 305 -5.64 -1.04 11.18
N VAL A 306 -6.15 -2.26 11.33
CA VAL A 306 -7.55 -2.53 11.67
C VAL A 306 -7.58 -3.37 12.93
N VAL A 307 -8.32 -2.94 13.95
CA VAL A 307 -8.45 -3.69 15.20
C VAL A 307 -9.92 -3.79 15.59
N PHE A 308 -10.41 -5.02 15.70
CA PHE A 308 -11.76 -5.36 16.09
C PHE A 308 -11.94 -5.37 17.60
N LYS A 309 -13.19 -5.35 18.05
CA LYS A 309 -13.56 -5.30 19.46
C LYS A 309 -13.06 -6.52 20.24
N ASP A 310 -13.02 -7.68 19.59
CA ASP A 310 -12.46 -8.93 20.10
C ASP A 310 -10.92 -8.97 20.11
N SER A 311 -10.24 -7.86 19.80
CA SER A 311 -8.79 -7.70 19.65
C SER A 311 -8.15 -8.39 18.44
N THR A 312 -8.93 -9.03 17.57
CA THR A 312 -8.44 -9.49 16.27
C THR A 312 -7.96 -8.29 15.47
N ALA A 313 -6.80 -8.42 14.83
CA ALA A 313 -6.18 -7.31 14.10
C ALA A 313 -5.83 -7.73 12.67
N GLY A 314 -5.90 -6.76 11.78
CA GLY A 314 -5.47 -6.88 10.40
C GLY A 314 -4.79 -5.61 9.94
N MET A 315 -4.35 -5.61 8.70
CA MET A 315 -3.92 -4.42 8.00
C MET A 315 -4.48 -4.42 6.58
N VAL A 316 -4.66 -3.24 6.02
CA VAL A 316 -4.94 -3.02 4.60
C VAL A 316 -3.84 -2.11 4.08
N PHE A 317 -3.16 -2.53 3.01
CA PHE A 317 -2.12 -1.71 2.38
C PHE A 317 -2.41 -1.43 0.91
N GLU A 318 -1.91 -0.30 0.42
CA GLU A 318 -2.12 0.16 -0.96
C GLU A 318 -1.01 -0.38 -1.88
N HIS A 319 -1.40 -1.24 -2.83
CA HIS A 319 -0.44 -2.02 -3.61
C HIS A 319 0.35 -1.20 -4.66
N SER A 320 -0.08 0.02 -4.99
CA SER A 320 0.69 0.88 -5.91
C SER A 320 1.94 1.48 -5.25
N ALA A 321 1.97 1.54 -3.91
CA ALA A 321 3.14 1.93 -3.13
C ALA A 321 3.98 0.73 -2.66
N VAL A 322 3.32 -0.32 -2.14
CA VAL A 322 3.99 -1.40 -1.38
C VAL A 322 3.63 -2.78 -1.92
N ASP A 323 4.60 -3.68 -2.02
CA ASP A 323 4.33 -5.10 -2.32
C ASP A 323 4.28 -5.98 -1.06
N GLY A 324 3.79 -7.22 -1.24
CA GLY A 324 3.57 -8.12 -0.11
C GLY A 324 4.84 -8.51 0.66
N MET A 325 6.03 -8.44 0.07
CA MET A 325 7.28 -8.72 0.79
C MET A 325 7.58 -7.62 1.78
N VAL A 326 7.49 -6.36 1.34
CA VAL A 326 7.73 -5.20 2.20
C VAL A 326 6.63 -5.05 3.25
N ALA A 327 5.38 -5.32 2.88
CA ALA A 327 4.26 -5.28 3.84
C ALA A 327 4.37 -6.34 4.95
N SER A 328 5.02 -7.49 4.71
CA SER A 328 5.07 -8.61 5.65
C SER A 328 6.14 -8.50 6.76
N LEU A 329 6.92 -7.42 6.78
CA LEU A 329 7.98 -7.16 7.77
C LEU A 329 7.46 -6.51 9.04
#